data_AF-A0A3N6RHU1-F1
#
_entry.id   AF-A0A3N6RHU1-F1
#
_cell.length_a   1.000
_cell.length_b   1.000
_cell.length_c   1.000
_cell.angle_alpha   90.00
_cell.angle_beta   90.00
_cell.angle_gamma   90.00
#
_symmetry.space_group_name_H-M   'P 1'
#
loop_
_entity.id
_entity.type
_entity.pdbx_description
1 polymer ?
#
loop_
_entity_poly.entity_id
_entity_poly.type
_entity_poly.pdbx_seq_one_letter_code
_entity_poly.pdbx_strand_id
1 'polypeptide(L)'
;MDKKDIVYVDEAGIDNREDYTYGYGVKGKRVPGMKSGKRTERVSWIAAINQEKKFAPLTFIGSCNRVWHESWWENCLLPKLQRSGERYAIRIIDVVAL
;
A
#
# COMPACT_ATOMS: atom_id res chain seq x y z
N MET A 1 -3.97 -20.27 -18.19
CA MET A 1 -3.14 -19.61 -17.16
C MET A 1 -3.93 -19.69 -15.88
N ASP A 2 -3.41 -20.41 -14.89
CA ASP A 2 -4.14 -20.68 -13.66
C ASP A 2 -4.07 -19.47 -12.73
N LYS A 3 -5.00 -19.39 -11.78
CA LYS A 3 -5.03 -18.29 -10.79
C LYS A 3 -3.73 -18.17 -9.99
N LYS A 4 -2.98 -19.26 -9.87
CA LYS A 4 -1.65 -19.33 -9.22
C LYS A 4 -0.53 -18.66 -10.01
N ASP A 5 -0.73 -18.50 -11.32
CA ASP A 5 0.24 -17.90 -12.23
C ASP A 5 0.04 -16.38 -12.34
N ILE A 6 -0.95 -15.82 -11.61
CA ILE A 6 -1.25 -14.39 -11.62
C ILE A 6 -0.77 -13.78 -10.31
N VAL A 7 0.12 -12.80 -10.44
CA VAL A 7 0.56 -11.95 -9.34
C VAL A 7 -0.16 -10.63 -9.45
N TYR A 8 -0.86 -10.25 -8.40
CA TYR A 8 -1.48 -8.94 -8.30
C TYR A 8 -0.59 -7.99 -7.52
N VAL A 9 -0.52 -6.74 -7.95
CA VAL A 9 0.29 -5.69 -7.32
C VAL A 9 -0.61 -4.51 -6.99
N ASP A 10 -0.43 -3.95 -5.81
CA ASP A 10 -1.21 -2.80 -5.35
C ASP A 10 -0.39 -1.91 -4.40
N GLU A 11 -0.82 -0.67 -4.28
CA GLU A 11 -0.30 0.34 -3.35
C GLU A 11 -1.42 0.87 -2.47
N ALA A 12 -1.10 1.17 -1.22
CA ALA A 12 -1.93 2.07 -0.42
C ALA A 12 -1.07 3.00 0.41
N GLY A 13 -1.67 4.11 0.86
CA GLY A 13 -0.99 5.00 1.80
C GLY A 13 -1.94 5.61 2.80
N ILE A 14 -1.42 5.76 4.01
CA ILE A 14 -2.12 6.29 5.18
C ILE A 14 -1.55 7.67 5.45
N ASP A 15 -2.43 8.66 5.43
CA ASP A 15 -2.08 10.01 5.84
C ASP A 15 -2.13 10.08 7.37
N ASN A 16 -1.32 10.94 7.98
CA ASN A 16 -1.36 11.17 9.42
C ASN A 16 -2.66 11.83 9.93
N ARG A 17 -3.59 12.12 9.02
CA ARG A 17 -4.95 12.54 9.34
C ARG A 17 -5.91 11.38 9.51
N GLU A 18 -5.50 10.13 9.35
CA GLU A 18 -6.43 9.00 9.54
C GLU A 18 -6.67 8.68 11.03
N ASP A 19 -5.97 9.34 11.96
CA ASP A 19 -6.17 9.20 13.41
C ASP A 19 -7.43 9.92 13.91
N TYR A 20 -8.38 9.20 14.48
CA TYR A 20 -9.56 9.77 15.13
C TYR A 20 -9.32 9.85 16.64
N THR A 21 -9.35 11.07 17.18
CA THR A 21 -9.25 11.27 18.62
C THR A 21 -10.49 10.73 19.33
N TYR A 22 -10.26 10.03 20.43
CA TYR A 22 -11.32 9.55 21.32
C TYR A 22 -11.44 10.49 22.52
N GLY A 23 -12.67 10.71 22.98
CA GLY A 23 -12.96 11.54 24.15
C GLY A 23 -14.12 10.98 24.96
N TYR A 24 -14.02 11.03 26.28
CA TYR A 24 -15.11 10.69 27.19
C TYR A 24 -15.99 11.92 27.43
N GLY A 25 -17.30 11.72 27.39
CA GLY A 25 -18.27 12.79 27.59
C GLY A 25 -19.58 12.28 28.19
N VAL A 26 -20.41 13.23 28.61
CA VAL A 26 -21.74 12.91 29.13
C VAL A 26 -22.57 12.24 28.04
N LYS A 27 -23.24 11.13 28.37
CA LYS A 27 -24.12 10.41 27.43
C LYS A 27 -25.15 11.36 26.81
N GLY A 28 -25.22 11.38 25.48
CA GLY A 28 -26.11 12.24 24.72
C GLY A 28 -25.58 13.66 24.45
N LYS A 29 -24.37 14.02 24.92
CA LYS A 29 -23.72 15.30 24.58
C LYS A 29 -22.58 15.07 23.59
N ARG A 30 -22.53 15.88 22.53
CA ARG A 30 -21.42 15.87 21.56
C ARG A 30 -20.15 16.37 22.23
N VAL A 31 -19.06 15.62 22.07
CA VAL A 31 -17.71 16.07 22.45
C VAL A 31 -17.05 16.66 21.20
N PRO A 32 -16.77 17.98 21.15
CA PRO A 32 -16.09 18.57 20.01
C PRO A 32 -14.61 18.16 20.01
N GLY A 33 -14.11 17.72 18.85
CA GLY A 33 -12.69 17.47 18.61
C GLY A 33 -12.14 18.49 17.62
N MET A 34 -10.94 19.01 17.88
CA MET A 34 -10.21 19.83 16.90
C MET A 34 -9.22 18.94 16.15
N LYS A 35 -9.20 19.07 14.83
CA LYS A 35 -8.25 18.37 13.97
C LYS A 35 -7.76 19.29 12.87
N SER A 36 -6.45 19.27 12.63
CA SER A 36 -5.86 20.05 11.54
C SER A 36 -6.28 19.45 10.19
N GLY A 37 -6.69 20.31 9.26
CA GLY A 37 -6.94 19.94 7.87
C GLY A 37 -5.68 19.91 7.00
N LYS A 38 -4.47 20.01 7.56
CA LYS A 38 -3.19 20.01 6.82
C LYS A 38 -2.62 18.60 6.68
N ARG A 39 -2.02 18.30 5.51
CA ARG A 39 -1.48 16.99 5.14
C ARG A 39 0.00 17.17 5.39
N THR A 40 0.50 16.62 6.49
CA THR A 40 1.91 16.84 6.84
C THR A 40 2.73 15.60 6.58
N GLU A 41 2.15 14.40 6.75
CA GLU A 41 2.87 13.15 6.57
C GLU A 41 1.98 12.09 5.91
N ARG A 42 2.60 11.31 5.03
CA ARG A 42 2.00 10.13 4.40
C ARG A 42 3.00 8.99 4.50
N VAL A 43 2.53 7.84 4.94
CA VAL A 43 3.28 6.58 4.85
C VAL A 43 2.55 5.70 3.85
N SER A 44 3.24 5.35 2.76
CA SER A 44 2.71 4.48 1.72
C SER A 44 3.41 3.14 1.75
N TRP A 45 2.77 2.13 1.18
CA TRP A 45 3.32 0.80 1.02
C TRP A 45 2.88 0.21 -0.32
N ILE A 46 3.76 -0.60 -0.88
CA ILE A 46 3.53 -1.38 -2.10
C ILE A 46 3.82 -2.85 -1.80
N ALA A 47 2.98 -3.75 -2.31
CA ALA A 47 3.21 -5.19 -2.17
C ALA A 47 2.60 -5.97 -3.33
N ALA A 48 3.01 -7.24 -3.43
CA ALA A 48 2.43 -8.20 -4.35
C ALA A 48 1.63 -9.27 -3.59
N ILE A 49 0.60 -9.82 -4.22
CA ILE A 49 -0.19 -10.93 -3.70
C ILE A 49 -0.35 -12.01 -4.77
N ASN A 50 -0.14 -13.27 -4.37
CA ASN A 50 -0.38 -14.45 -5.18
C ASN A 50 -0.97 -15.54 -4.26
N GLN A 51 -2.05 -16.20 -4.68
CA GLN A 51 -2.75 -17.22 -3.88
C GLN A 51 -2.99 -16.77 -2.42
N GLU A 52 -3.50 -15.55 -2.23
CA GLU A 52 -3.80 -14.95 -0.92
C GLU A 52 -2.57 -14.68 -0.03
N LYS A 53 -1.37 -15.00 -0.51
CA LYS A 53 -0.11 -14.73 0.19
C LYS A 53 0.50 -13.43 -0.30
N LYS A 54 0.67 -12.49 0.64
CA LYS A 54 1.35 -11.21 0.39
C LYS A 54 2.86 -11.40 0.43
N PHE A 55 3.58 -10.78 -0.48
CA PHE A 55 5.04 -10.80 -0.56
C PHE A 55 5.59 -9.50 -1.16
N ALA A 56 6.91 -9.38 -1.18
CA ALA A 56 7.61 -8.15 -1.60
C ALA A 56 7.06 -6.86 -0.95
N PRO A 57 6.77 -6.76 0.36
CA PRO A 57 6.31 -5.49 0.92
C PRO A 57 7.45 -4.47 0.97
N LEU A 58 7.14 -3.22 0.66
CA LEU A 58 8.00 -2.06 0.89
C LEU A 58 7.16 -0.91 1.43
N THR A 59 7.62 -0.27 2.50
CA THR A 59 6.99 0.90 3.11
C THR A 59 7.91 2.11 2.95
N PHE A 60 7.35 3.25 2.59
CA PHE A 60 8.10 4.48 2.35
C PHE A 60 7.28 5.73 2.71
N ILE A 61 7.97 6.86 2.86
CA ILE A 61 7.36 8.15 3.19
C ILE A 61 7.01 8.89 1.89
N GLY A 62 5.82 9.50 1.85
CA GLY A 62 5.28 10.20 0.70
C GLY A 62 4.39 9.32 -0.17
N SER A 63 4.00 9.84 -1.33
CA SER A 63 3.23 9.09 -2.33
C SER A 63 4.15 8.23 -3.18
N CYS A 64 3.67 7.11 -3.73
CA CYS A 64 4.45 6.40 -4.72
C CYS A 64 4.66 7.29 -5.93
N ASN A 65 5.87 7.21 -6.43
CA ASN A 65 6.27 7.83 -7.67
C ASN A 65 7.02 6.77 -8.47
N ARG A 66 7.38 7.13 -9.70
CA ARG A 66 8.12 6.25 -10.59
C ARG A 66 9.39 5.66 -9.95
N VAL A 67 10.14 6.46 -9.17
CA VAL A 67 11.39 6.01 -8.52
C VAL A 67 11.11 4.93 -7.48
N TRP A 68 10.10 5.12 -6.64
CA TRP A 68 9.68 4.10 -5.67
C TRP A 68 9.21 2.82 -6.35
N HIS A 69 8.40 2.96 -7.40
CA HIS A 69 7.89 1.83 -8.15
C HIS A 69 9.01 1.04 -8.85
N GLU A 70 9.85 1.68 -9.65
CA GLU A 70 10.97 1.02 -10.35
C GLU A 70 11.95 0.37 -9.36
N SER A 71 12.32 1.07 -8.29
CA SER A 71 13.19 0.52 -7.24
C SER A 71 12.58 -0.71 -6.56
N TRP A 72 11.27 -0.67 -6.27
CA TRP A 72 10.57 -1.82 -5.70
C TRP A 72 10.55 -3.02 -6.66
N TRP A 73 10.31 -2.79 -7.95
CA TRP A 73 10.33 -3.85 -8.95
C TRP A 73 11.67 -4.58 -8.97
N GLU A 74 12.75 -3.82 -9.10
CA GLU A 74 14.11 -4.34 -9.20
C GLU A 74 14.58 -5.03 -7.91
N ASN A 75 14.36 -4.37 -6.77
CA ASN A 75 14.98 -4.78 -5.51
C ASN A 75 14.10 -5.70 -4.66
N CYS A 76 12.78 -5.71 -4.87
CA CYS A 76 11.84 -6.44 -4.02
C CYS A 76 11.02 -7.50 -4.78
N LEU A 77 10.41 -7.16 -5.92
CA LEU A 77 9.50 -8.07 -6.62
C LEU A 77 10.25 -9.12 -7.45
N LEU A 78 11.07 -8.67 -8.41
CA LEU A 78 11.75 -9.56 -9.36
C LEU A 78 12.63 -10.63 -8.67
N PRO A 79 13.40 -10.32 -7.60
CA PRO A 79 14.21 -11.34 -6.92
C PRO A 79 13.38 -12.47 -6.30
N LYS A 80 12.11 -12.22 -5.99
CA LYS A 80 11.19 -13.23 -5.43
C LYS A 80 10.54 -14.08 -6.51
N LEU A 81 10.31 -13.53 -7.70
CA LEU A 81 9.72 -14.24 -8.84
C LEU A 81 10.76 -15.09 -9.58
N GLN A 82 12.00 -14.61 -9.72
CA GLN A 82 13.06 -15.33 -10.44
C GLN A 82 13.46 -16.65 -9.78
N ARG A 83 13.21 -16.81 -8.47
CA ARG A 83 13.53 -18.03 -7.72
C ARG A 83 12.73 -19.26 -8.13
N SER A 84 11.56 -19.10 -8.76
CA SER A 84 10.71 -20.25 -9.12
C SER A 84 10.93 -20.76 -10.54
N GLY A 85 11.53 -19.98 -11.44
CA GLY A 85 11.65 -20.33 -12.86
C GLY A 85 10.30 -20.38 -13.60
N GLU A 86 9.21 -20.00 -12.94
CA GLU A 86 7.85 -20.01 -13.48
C GLU A 86 7.52 -18.71 -14.23
N ARG A 87 6.53 -18.77 -15.13
CA ARG A 87 6.02 -17.58 -15.82
C ARG A 87 4.80 -17.04 -15.08
N TYR A 88 4.90 -15.79 -14.62
CA TYR A 88 3.78 -15.09 -14.00
C TYR A 88 3.21 -14.00 -14.90
N ALA A 89 1.90 -13.82 -14.87
CA ALA A 89 1.24 -12.61 -15.37
C ALA A 89 1.14 -11.64 -14.20
N ILE A 90 1.69 -10.45 -14.37
CA ILE A 90 1.61 -9.40 -13.36
C ILE A 90 0.42 -8.50 -13.71
N ARG A 91 -0.50 -8.35 -12.76
CA ARG A 91 -1.65 -7.47 -12.84
C ARG A 91 -1.52 -6.38 -11.80
N ILE A 92 -1.31 -5.15 -12.26
CA ILE A 92 -1.33 -3.97 -11.40
C ILE A 92 -2.81 -3.59 -11.21
N ILE A 93 -3.24 -3.50 -9.96
CA ILE A 93 -4.65 -3.29 -9.61
C ILE A 93 -5.00 -1.79 -9.61
N ASP A 94 -4.00 -0.91 -9.45
CA ASP A 94 -4.19 0.53 -9.54
C ASP A 94 -3.91 1.08 -10.95
N VAL A 95 -4.76 2.00 -11.42
CA VAL A 95 -4.66 2.70 -12.72
C VAL A 95 -3.90 4.03 -12.56
N VAL A 96 -3.57 4.45 -11.32
CA VAL A 96 -2.93 5.75 -11.05
C VAL A 96 -1.40 5.62 -10.99
N ALA A 97 -0.79 5.22 -12.10
CA ALA A 97 0.66 5.36 -12.32
C ALA A 97 0.96 5.48 -13.82
N LEU A 98 0.49 6.55 -14.46
CA LEU A 98 1.00 7.04 -15.74
C LEU A 98 1.27 8.54 -15.64
#